data_AF-A0A318QK00-F1
#
_entry.id   AF-A0A318QK00-F1
#
_cell.length_a   1.000
_cell.length_b   1.000
_cell.length_c   1.000
_cell.angle_alpha   90.00
_cell.angle_beta   90.00
_cell.angle_gamma   90.00
#
_symmetry.space_group_name_H-M   'P 1'
#
loop_
_entity.id
_entity.type
_entity.pdbx_description
1 polymer ?
#
loop_
_entity_poly.entity_id
_entity_poly.type
_entity_poly.pdbx_seq_one_letter_code
_entity_poly.pdbx_strand_id
1 'polypeptide(L)'
;MFLDHLRKTANITEAARIAVVARRSVYEWRDADPAFAAAWDDAIDEATDLLEAEARRRAIEGDEEYVVSMGQLVRDPKTGEYLTTRKRSDGLMTLLLKAHRPEKFRERYDVQQSGNITMNITSDDDAL
;
A
#
# COMPACT_ATOMS: atom_id res chain seq x y z
N MET A 1 8.36 -18.43 13.58
CA MET A 1 9.44 -17.65 12.92
C MET A 1 8.99 -17.04 11.59
N PHE A 2 8.54 -17.82 10.60
CA PHE A 2 8.05 -17.28 9.32
C PHE A 2 6.75 -16.45 9.49
N LEU A 3 5.66 -17.08 9.94
CA LEU A 3 4.35 -16.43 10.07
C LEU A 3 4.40 -15.23 11.03
N ASP A 4 5.15 -15.33 12.12
CA ASP A 4 5.32 -14.23 13.08
C ASP A 4 6.00 -12.99 12.48
N HIS A 5 6.88 -13.18 11.48
CA HIS A 5 7.49 -12.06 10.77
C HIS A 5 6.56 -11.55 9.66
N LEU A 6 5.84 -12.45 9.01
CA LEU A 6 4.84 -12.08 8.00
C LEU A 6 3.76 -11.18 8.61
N ARG A 7 3.25 -11.51 9.80
CA ARG A 7 2.30 -10.71 10.62
C ARG A 7 2.70 -9.27 10.86
N LYS A 8 3.99 -8.95 10.77
CA LYS A 8 4.52 -7.61 11.07
C LYS A 8 4.81 -6.79 9.83
N THR A 9 4.93 -7.44 8.66
CA THR A 9 5.57 -6.81 7.49
C THR A 9 4.87 -7.08 6.17
N ALA A 10 4.04 -8.12 6.10
CA ALA A 10 3.51 -8.67 4.85
C ALA A 10 4.59 -8.97 3.79
N ASN A 11 5.87 -9.06 4.18
CA ASN A 11 6.97 -9.25 3.26
C ASN A 11 7.43 -10.72 3.26
N ILE A 12 6.97 -11.46 2.27
CA ILE A 12 7.26 -12.89 2.11
C ILE A 12 8.77 -13.15 2.01
N THR A 13 9.51 -12.33 1.25
CA THR A 13 10.96 -12.53 1.05
C THR A 13 11.72 -12.31 2.36
N GLU A 14 11.34 -11.29 3.12
CA GLU A 14 11.94 -10.99 4.41
C GLU A 14 11.65 -12.10 5.43
N ALA A 15 10.38 -12.51 5.53
CA ALA A 15 9.93 -13.57 6.43
C ALA A 15 10.62 -14.91 6.12
N ALA A 16 10.77 -15.26 4.83
CA ALA A 16 11.46 -16.47 4.40
C ALA A 16 12.95 -16.43 4.76
N ARG A 17 13.61 -15.28 4.58
CA ARG A 17 15.02 -15.10 4.94
C ARG A 17 15.24 -15.28 6.44
N ILE A 18 14.38 -14.66 7.25
CA ILE A 18 14.42 -14.77 8.71
C ILE A 18 14.19 -16.21 9.15
N ALA A 19 13.23 -16.90 8.55
CA ALA A 19 12.97 -18.32 8.83
C ALA A 19 14.01 -19.28 8.22
N VAL A 20 15.03 -18.78 7.51
CA VAL A 20 16.10 -19.56 6.86
C VAL A 20 15.55 -20.62 5.91
N VAL A 21 14.53 -20.24 5.14
CA VAL A 21 13.85 -21.12 4.18
C VAL A 21 13.83 -20.47 2.80
N ALA A 22 13.89 -21.29 1.75
CA ALA A 22 13.71 -20.79 0.41
C ALA A 22 12.26 -20.31 0.22
N ARG A 23 12.08 -19.14 -0.40
CA ARG A 23 10.74 -18.59 -0.70
C ARG A 23 9.87 -19.61 -1.44
N ARG A 24 10.45 -20.40 -2.35
CA ARG A 24 9.74 -21.45 -3.08
C ARG A 24 9.15 -22.53 -2.15
N SER A 25 9.94 -23.06 -1.23
CA SER A 25 9.49 -24.11 -0.28
C SER A 25 8.32 -23.63 0.57
N VAL A 26 8.31 -22.34 0.90
CA VAL A 26 7.25 -21.73 1.66
C VAL A 26 5.92 -21.67 0.87
N TYR A 27 5.95 -21.42 -0.43
CA TYR A 27 4.76 -21.54 -1.28
C TYR A 27 4.31 -23.00 -1.44
N GLU A 28 5.25 -23.94 -1.57
CA GLU A 28 4.94 -25.37 -1.62
C GLU A 28 4.21 -25.82 -0.34
N TRP A 29 4.59 -25.29 0.83
CA TRP A 29 3.86 -25.51 2.08
C TRP A 29 2.47 -24.90 2.07
N ARG A 30 2.30 -23.69 1.53
CA ARG A 30 1.00 -23.06 1.37
C ARG A 30 0.06 -23.87 0.48
N ASP A 31 0.56 -24.44 -0.61
CA ASP A 31 -0.25 -25.24 -1.53
C ASP A 31 -0.63 -26.61 -0.93
N ALA A 32 0.25 -27.18 -0.09
CA ALA A 32 0.06 -28.50 0.49
C ALA A 32 -0.72 -28.52 1.81
N ASP A 33 -0.69 -27.43 2.58
CA ASP A 33 -1.30 -27.34 3.91
C ASP A 33 -2.31 -26.18 3.98
N PRO A 34 -3.63 -26.49 3.91
CA PRO A 34 -4.69 -25.49 4.02
C PRO A 34 -4.67 -24.70 5.34
N ALA A 35 -4.22 -25.30 6.45
CA ALA A 35 -4.16 -24.60 7.73
C ALA A 35 -3.02 -23.58 7.74
N PHE A 36 -1.88 -23.92 7.13
CA PHE A 36 -0.79 -22.96 6.91
C PHE A 36 -1.21 -21.83 5.97
N ALA A 37 -1.96 -22.14 4.90
CA ALA A 37 -2.49 -21.14 3.99
C ALA A 37 -3.45 -20.16 4.68
N ALA A 38 -4.34 -20.64 5.55
CA ALA A 38 -5.21 -19.77 6.33
C ALA A 38 -4.40 -18.86 7.28
N ALA A 39 -3.45 -19.45 8.03
CA ALA A 39 -2.60 -18.68 8.95
C ALA A 39 -1.70 -17.67 8.24
N TRP A 40 -1.36 -17.92 6.97
CA TRP A 40 -0.67 -16.97 6.11
C TRP A 40 -1.54 -15.78 5.77
N ASP A 41 -2.76 -16.02 5.30
CA ASP A 41 -3.66 -14.97 4.88
C ASP A 41 -4.03 -14.08 6.08
N ASP A 42 -4.31 -14.68 7.25
CA ASP A 42 -4.47 -13.97 8.52
C ASP A 42 -3.26 -13.08 8.86
N ALA A 43 -2.04 -13.57 8.58
CA ALA A 43 -0.82 -12.82 8.84
C ALA A 43 -0.62 -11.64 7.87
N ILE A 44 -1.06 -11.77 6.62
CA ILE A 44 -1.05 -10.66 5.67
C ILE A 44 -2.06 -9.58 6.09
N ASP A 45 -3.24 -10.00 6.52
CA ASP A 45 -4.29 -9.09 6.98
C ASP A 45 -3.83 -8.32 8.22
N GLU A 46 -3.28 -8.99 9.24
CA GLU A 46 -2.74 -8.33 10.45
C GLU A 46 -1.64 -7.31 10.10
N ALA A 47 -0.71 -7.66 9.22
CA ALA A 47 0.34 -6.74 8.79
C ALA A 47 -0.21 -5.54 8.00
N THR A 48 -1.28 -5.76 7.24
CA THR A 48 -1.96 -4.72 6.47
C THR A 48 -2.70 -3.76 7.41
N ASP A 49 -3.43 -4.28 8.40
CA ASP A 49 -4.09 -3.48 9.44
C ASP A 49 -3.09 -2.57 10.18
N LEU A 50 -1.90 -3.10 10.51
CA LEU A 50 -0.83 -2.31 11.12
C LEU A 50 -0.34 -1.18 10.21
N LEU A 51 -0.19 -1.45 8.92
CA LEU A 51 0.20 -0.44 7.94
C LEU A 51 -0.89 0.63 7.76
N GLU A 52 -2.17 0.23 7.74
CA GLU A 52 -3.30 1.15 7.67
C GLU A 52 -3.41 2.04 8.90
N ALA A 53 -3.19 1.47 10.10
CA ALA A 53 -3.18 2.22 11.35
C ALA A 53 -2.10 3.31 11.33
N GLU A 54 -0.89 2.96 10.87
CA GLU A 54 0.22 3.89 10.71
C GLU A 54 -0.07 4.97 9.65
N ALA A 55 -0.65 4.57 8.51
CA ALA A 55 -1.06 5.50 7.47
C ALA A 55 -2.09 6.51 8.00
N ARG A 56 -3.06 6.02 8.79
CA ARG A 56 -4.09 6.85 9.43
C ARG A 56 -3.49 7.82 10.44
N ARG A 57 -2.56 7.35 11.27
CA ARG A 57 -1.83 8.19 12.23
C ARG A 57 -1.08 9.31 11.51
N ARG A 58 -0.34 9.02 10.43
CA ARG A 58 0.33 10.07 9.63
C ARG A 58 -0.63 11.01 8.90
N ALA A 59 -1.78 10.52 8.46
CA ALA A 59 -2.79 11.34 7.79
C ALA A 59 -3.49 12.31 8.76
N ILE A 60 -3.79 11.88 9.99
CA ILE A 60 -4.60 12.64 10.95
C ILE A 60 -3.73 13.40 11.93
N GLU A 61 -2.78 12.72 12.56
CA GLU A 61 -1.87 13.31 13.54
C GLU A 61 -0.72 13.97 12.80
N GLY A 62 -0.03 13.22 11.94
CA GLY A 62 1.18 13.67 11.25
C GLY A 62 2.44 13.50 12.09
N ASP A 63 3.58 13.92 11.53
CA ASP A 63 4.88 13.88 12.20
C ASP A 63 5.31 15.30 12.60
N GLU A 64 6.03 15.40 13.71
CA GLU A 64 6.64 16.66 14.12
C GLU A 64 7.93 16.89 13.32
N GLU A 65 8.00 18.02 12.62
CA GLU A 65 9.15 18.44 11.83
C GLU A 65 9.62 19.81 12.31
N TYR A 66 10.94 20.05 12.29
CA TYR A 66 11.46 21.37 12.54
C TYR A 66 11.09 22.35 11.43
N VAL A 67 10.77 23.59 11.81
CA VAL A 67 10.56 24.67 10.86
C VAL A 67 11.91 25.09 10.29
N VAL A 68 12.07 24.91 8.98
CA VAL A 68 13.24 25.35 8.22
C VAL A 68 12.84 26.51 7.31
N SER A 69 13.57 27.61 7.38
CA SER A 69 13.42 28.77 6.49
C SER A 69 14.77 29.15 5.92
N MET A 70 14.85 29.32 4.59
CA MET A 70 16.11 29.63 3.90
C MET A 70 17.25 28.64 4.21
N GLY A 71 16.92 27.36 4.42
CA GLY A 71 17.88 26.31 4.77
C GLY A 71 18.35 26.32 6.24
N GLN A 72 17.77 27.17 7.09
CA GLN A 72 18.14 27.30 8.50
C GLN A 72 16.97 26.94 9.42
N LEU A 73 17.29 26.28 10.54
CA LEU A 73 16.33 25.98 11.60
C LEU A 73 15.86 27.28 12.27
N VAL A 74 14.55 27.45 12.37
CA VAL A 74 13.95 28.64 12.99
C VAL A 74 13.83 28.42 14.50
N ARG A 75 14.12 29.46 15.28
CA ARG A 75 13.98 29.44 16.75
C ARG A 75 12.91 30.44 17.20
N ASP A 76 12.23 30.12 18.29
CA ASP A 76 11.35 31.05 18.98
C ASP A 76 12.21 32.20 19.58
N PRO A 77 11.90 33.47 19.29
CA PRO A 77 12.71 34.60 19.76
C PRO A 77 12.62 34.86 21.27
N LYS A 78 11.61 34.31 21.96
CA LYS A 78 11.41 34.47 23.40
C LYS A 78 12.08 33.34 24.19
N THR A 79 11.94 32.10 23.73
CA THR A 79 12.47 30.93 24.47
C THR A 79 13.84 30.47 23.95
N GLY A 80 14.16 30.78 22.70
CA GLY A 80 15.36 30.30 22.01
C GLY A 80 15.26 28.86 21.52
N GLU A 81 14.16 28.16 21.77
CA GLU A 81 13.94 26.77 21.34
C GLU A 81 13.66 26.69 19.84
N TYR A 82 13.92 25.54 19.21
CA TYR A 82 13.60 25.34 17.80
C TYR A 82 12.08 25.25 17.61
N LEU A 83 11.56 25.97 16.61
CA LEU A 83 10.17 25.84 16.24
C LEU A 83 9.94 24.50 15.54
N THR A 84 8.89 23.81 15.95
CA THR A 84 8.39 22.62 15.27
C THR A 84 7.01 22.89 14.69
N THR A 85 6.66 22.13 13.66
CA THR A 85 5.34 22.09 13.07
C THR A 85 4.92 20.64 12.89
N ARG A 86 3.62 20.40 12.77
CA ARG A 86 3.09 19.06 12.53
C ARG A 86 2.68 18.92 11.07
N LYS A 87 3.32 17.97 10.38
CA LYS A 87 3.06 17.69 8.97
C LYS A 87 2.21 16.44 8.82
N ARG A 88 0.98 16.67 8.40
CA ARG A 88 0.03 15.62 8.04
C ARG A 88 0.20 15.23 6.57
N SER A 89 -0.22 14.01 6.25
CA SER A 89 -0.15 13.49 4.87
C SER A 89 -1.52 13.48 4.20
N ASP A 90 -1.79 14.50 3.39
CA ASP A 90 -3.01 14.59 2.58
C ASP A 90 -3.10 13.47 1.52
N GLY A 91 -1.94 13.00 1.05
CA GLY A 91 -1.87 11.84 0.15
C GLY A 91 -2.37 10.56 0.81
N LEU A 92 -1.93 10.28 2.05
CA LEU A 92 -2.44 9.14 2.82
C LEU A 92 -3.91 9.32 3.20
N MET A 93 -4.34 10.54 3.52
CA MET A 93 -5.76 10.84 3.77
C MET A 93 -6.62 10.49 2.54
N THR A 94 -6.19 10.93 1.36
CA THR A 94 -6.87 10.64 0.09
C THR A 94 -6.88 9.15 -0.21
N LEU A 95 -5.75 8.47 0.00
CA LEU A 95 -5.64 7.01 -0.19
C LEU A 95 -6.63 6.26 0.70
N LEU A 96 -6.67 6.58 2.00
CA LEU A 96 -7.57 5.94 2.96
C LEU A 96 -9.04 6.19 2.63
N LEU A 97 -9.40 7.40 2.21
CA LEU A 97 -10.76 7.73 1.78
C LEU A 97 -11.18 6.93 0.53
N LYS A 98 -10.27 6.78 -0.44
CA LYS A 98 -10.49 5.96 -1.63
C LYS A 98 -10.62 4.47 -1.30
N ALA A 99 -9.84 3.96 -0.36
CA ALA A 99 -9.90 2.57 0.07
C ALA A 99 -11.23 2.24 0.78
N HIS A 100 -11.67 3.10 1.70
CA HIS A 100 -12.83 2.82 2.56
C HIS A 100 -14.18 3.31 2.01
N ARG A 101 -14.16 4.26 1.06
CA ARG A 101 -15.37 4.85 0.44
C ARG A 101 -15.16 5.07 -1.07
N PRO A 102 -14.77 4.03 -1.83
CA PRO A 102 -14.42 4.16 -3.24
C PRO A 102 -15.56 4.72 -4.10
N GLU A 103 -16.81 4.45 -3.75
CA GLU A 103 -17.99 4.95 -4.45
C GLU A 103 -18.08 6.50 -4.47
N LYS A 104 -17.48 7.16 -3.48
CA LYS A 104 -17.45 8.63 -3.36
C LYS A 104 -16.14 9.25 -3.84
N PHE A 105 -15.00 8.59 -3.60
CA PHE A 105 -13.68 9.20 -3.78
C PHE A 105 -12.86 8.62 -4.93
N ARG A 106 -13.30 7.51 -5.55
CA ARG A 106 -12.59 6.96 -6.72
C ARG A 106 -12.74 7.91 -7.91
N GLU A 107 -11.64 8.11 -8.62
CA GLU A 107 -11.64 8.85 -9.87
C GLU A 107 -12.49 8.13 -10.92
N ARG A 108 -13.31 8.89 -11.64
CA ARG A 108 -14.04 8.43 -12.82
C ARG A 108 -13.45 9.16 -14.02
N TYR A 109 -12.86 8.40 -14.93
CA TYR A 109 -12.43 8.92 -16.21
C TYR A 109 -13.56 8.69 -17.21
N ASP A 110 -14.05 9.76 -17.83
CA ASP A 110 -14.94 9.66 -18.99
C ASP A 110 -14.06 9.48 -20.23
N VAL A 111 -14.15 8.30 -20.86
CA VAL A 111 -13.38 8.00 -22.07
C VAL A 111 -14.30 8.23 -23.26
N GLN A 112 -14.23 9.41 -23.85
CA GLN A 112 -14.85 9.67 -25.15
C GLN A 112 -14.02 9.02 -26.26
N GLN A 113 -14.43 7.83 -26.70
CA GLN A 113 -13.85 7.13 -27.83
C GLN A 113 -14.40 7.72 -29.14
N SER A 114 -13.75 8.78 -29.66
CA SER A 114 -14.01 9.31 -31.00
C SER A 114 -13.09 8.59 -32.01
N GLY A 115 -13.37 7.31 -32.28
CA GLY A 115 -12.63 6.53 -33.26
C GLY A 115 -13.58 5.73 -34.15
N ASN A 116 -13.45 5.87 -35.47
CA ASN A 116 -14.16 5.03 -36.43
C ASN A 116 -13.69 3.58 -36.25
N ILE A 117 -14.58 2.71 -35.77
CA ILE A 117 -14.32 1.28 -35.69
C ILE A 117 -14.50 0.69 -37.09
N THR A 118 -13.40 0.50 -37.82
CA THR A 118 -13.42 -0.29 -39.07
C THR A 118 -13.29 -1.76 -38.71
N MET A 119 -14.40 -2.49 -38.72
CA MET A 119 -14.40 -3.96 -38.62
C MET A 119 -14.20 -4.56 -40.01
N ASN A 120 -13.01 -5.09 -40.29
CA ASN A 120 -12.79 -5.94 -41.45
C ASN A 120 -13.15 -7.38 -41.08
N ILE A 121 -14.34 -7.82 -41.46
CA ILE A 121 -14.74 -9.23 -41.38
C ILE A 121 -14.20 -9.90 -42.64
N THR A 122 -13.15 -10.69 -42.50
CA THR A 122 -12.74 -11.66 -43.53
C THR A 122 -13.51 -12.95 -43.29
N SER A 123 -14.41 -13.28 -44.22
CA SER A 123 -15.03 -14.60 -44.31
C SER A 123 -14.01 -15.58 -44.88
N ASP A 124 -13.29 -16.29 -44.00
CA ASP A 124 -12.66 -17.55 -44.39
C ASP A 124 -13.67 -18.66 -44.10
N ASP A 125 -14.53 -18.91 -45.08
CA ASP A 125 -15.22 -20.20 -45.21
C ASP A 125 -15.72 -20.30 -46.65
N ASP A 126 -14.87 -20.83 -47.53
CA ASP A 126 -15.25 -21.59 -48.73
C ASP A 126 -13.98 -22.14 -49.41
N ALA A 127 -13.55 -23.33 -48.97
CA ALA A 127 -12.92 -24.33 -49.84
C ALA A 127 -12.77 -25.67 -49.10
N LEU A 128 -13.80 -26.51 -49.27
CA LEU A 128 -13.81 -27.97 -49.46
C LEU A 128 -12.62 -28.81 -48.96
#